data_AF-A0A381WT50-F1
#
_entry.id   AF-A0A381WT50-F1
#
_cell.length_a   1.000
_cell.length_b   1.000
_cell.length_c   1.000
_cell.angle_alpha   90.00
_cell.angle_beta   90.00
_cell.angle_gamma   90.00
#
_symmetry.space_group_name_H-M   'P 1'
#
loop_
_entity.id
_entity.type
_entity.pdbx_description
1 polymer ?
#
loop_
_entity_poly.entity_id
_entity_poly.type
_entity_poly.pdbx_seq_one_letter_code
_entity_poly.pdbx_strand_id
1 'polypeptide(L)'
;MRIILLILLTGILAAESDDTLAKASKALKAGLYKDALSLVIEAHQSDQDNPEIFRLKALLHETLDEPNEALTAWKNCLKYSKDELLSEEAMIHIQSLTRE
;
A
#
# COMPACT_ATOMS: atom_id res chain seq x y z
N MET A 1 12.84 -45.63 17.01
CA MET A 1 13.48 -44.76 16.00
C MET A 1 12.53 -43.61 15.73
N ARG A 2 12.98 -42.38 15.98
CA ARG A 2 12.16 -41.16 15.97
C ARG A 2 12.36 -40.42 14.63
N ILE A 3 11.37 -39.59 14.31
CA ILE A 3 11.35 -38.51 13.32
C ILE A 3 10.89 -38.92 11.90
N ILE A 4 9.58 -39.00 11.71
CA ILE A 4 8.91 -38.65 10.45
C ILE A 4 7.69 -37.82 10.83
N LEU A 5 7.77 -36.48 10.73
CA LEU A 5 6.62 -35.56 10.59
C LEU A 5 7.14 -34.11 10.55
N LEU A 6 7.62 -33.65 9.41
CA LEU A 6 8.00 -32.23 9.23
C LEU A 6 7.85 -31.77 7.78
N ILE A 7 6.67 -31.89 7.14
CA ILE A 7 6.37 -31.04 5.98
C ILE A 7 4.84 -30.85 5.80
N LEU A 8 4.19 -30.07 6.65
CA LEU A 8 2.87 -29.49 6.35
C LEU A 8 2.76 -28.12 7.04
N LEU A 9 3.55 -27.15 6.58
CA LEU A 9 3.34 -25.75 6.97
C LEU A 9 3.72 -24.81 5.82
N THR A 10 3.20 -25.06 4.62
CA THR A 10 3.25 -24.09 3.51
C THR A 10 1.86 -24.03 2.90
N GLY A 11 0.95 -23.34 3.57
CA GLY A 11 -0.44 -23.34 3.11
C GLY A 11 -1.38 -22.32 3.73
N ILE A 12 -0.90 -21.24 4.36
CA ILE A 12 -1.78 -20.10 4.70
C ILE A 12 -0.93 -18.82 4.74
N LEU A 13 -0.58 -18.23 3.60
CA LEU A 13 -0.02 -16.87 3.56
C LEU A 13 -0.65 -15.99 2.45
N ALA A 14 -1.62 -16.51 1.70
CA ALA A 14 -2.22 -15.79 0.57
C ALA A 14 -3.58 -15.12 0.88
N ALA A 15 -4.09 -15.21 2.11
CA ALA A 15 -5.43 -14.70 2.47
C ALA A 15 -5.41 -13.42 3.34
N GLU A 16 -4.23 -12.94 3.76
CA GLU A 16 -4.11 -11.86 4.75
C GLU A 16 -4.04 -10.46 4.11
N SER A 17 -3.50 -10.36 2.89
CA SER A 17 -3.36 -9.10 2.15
C SER A 17 -4.70 -8.53 1.68
N ASP A 18 -5.62 -9.38 1.20
CA ASP A 18 -6.97 -8.98 0.75
C ASP A 18 -7.82 -8.38 1.88
N ASP A 19 -7.70 -8.92 3.10
CA ASP A 19 -8.44 -8.43 4.26
C ASP A 19 -7.91 -7.08 4.77
N THR A 20 -6.59 -6.86 4.65
CA THR A 20 -5.94 -5.65 5.18
C THR A 20 -6.26 -4.40 4.35
N LEU A 21 -6.27 -4.51 3.02
CA LEU A 21 -6.66 -3.41 2.13
C LEU A 21 -8.16 -3.06 2.26
N ALA A 22 -9.01 -4.07 2.45
CA ALA A 22 -10.44 -3.84 2.71
C ALA A 22 -10.66 -3.08 4.03
N LYS A 23 -9.91 -3.42 5.09
CA LYS A 23 -9.92 -2.68 6.36
C LYS A 23 -9.41 -1.24 6.20
N ALA A 24 -8.32 -1.03 5.47
CA ALA A 24 -7.80 0.30 5.18
C ALA A 24 -8.83 1.16 4.44
N SER A 25 -9.51 0.59 3.44
CA SER A 25 -10.60 1.25 2.71
C SER A 25 -11.77 1.64 3.62
N LYS A 26 -12.14 0.78 4.59
CA LYS A 26 -13.19 1.09 5.56
C LYS A 26 -12.78 2.22 6.50
N ALA A 27 -11.54 2.23 7.00
CA ALA A 27 -11.01 3.29 7.85
C ALA A 27 -10.95 4.65 7.09
N LEU A 28 -10.53 4.63 5.83
CA LEU A 28 -10.58 5.78 4.90
C LEU A 28 -12.00 6.36 4.80
N LYS A 29 -12.99 5.52 4.52
CA LYS A 29 -14.41 5.93 4.43
C LYS A 29 -14.96 6.48 5.75
N ALA A 30 -14.36 6.11 6.87
CA ALA A 30 -14.72 6.59 8.20
C ALA A 30 -13.94 7.86 8.62
N GLY A 31 -13.02 8.36 7.79
CA GLY A 31 -12.16 9.51 8.13
C GLY A 31 -11.03 9.19 9.12
N LEU A 32 -10.77 7.90 9.38
CA LEU A 32 -9.72 7.43 10.29
C LEU A 32 -8.40 7.28 9.52
N TYR A 33 -7.84 8.40 9.07
CA TYR A 33 -6.70 8.41 8.13
C TYR A 33 -5.43 7.78 8.72
N LYS A 34 -5.14 8.00 10.00
CA LYS A 34 -3.97 7.40 10.67
C LYS A 34 -4.11 5.89 10.80
N ASP A 35 -5.30 5.41 11.16
CA ASP A 35 -5.59 3.97 11.26
C ASP A 35 -5.52 3.30 9.88
N ALA A 36 -6.06 3.97 8.85
CA ALA A 36 -5.94 3.53 7.47
C ALA A 36 -4.47 3.44 7.04
N LEU A 37 -3.64 4.42 7.39
CA LEU A 37 -2.21 4.40 7.08
C LEU A 37 -1.48 3.25 7.76
N SER A 38 -1.77 2.97 9.04
CA SER A 38 -1.21 1.81 9.74
C SER A 38 -1.56 0.49 9.03
N LEU A 39 -2.81 0.32 8.61
CA LEU A 39 -3.25 -0.86 7.87
C LEU A 39 -2.57 -0.98 6.49
N VAL A 40 -2.37 0.13 5.78
CA VAL A 40 -1.64 0.14 4.50
C VAL A 40 -0.17 -0.27 4.69
N ILE A 41 0.47 0.16 5.79
CA ILE A 41 1.84 -0.23 6.12
C ILE A 41 1.92 -1.73 6.44
N GLU A 42 0.94 -2.29 7.14
CA GLU A 42 0.85 -3.74 7.38
C GLU A 42 0.69 -4.52 6.07
N ALA A 43 -0.20 -4.08 5.17
CA ALA A 43 -0.37 -4.70 3.85
C ALA A 43 0.94 -4.71 3.05
N HIS A 44 1.72 -3.62 3.13
CA HIS A 44 3.00 -3.50 2.44
C HIS A 44 4.04 -4.55 2.86
N GLN A 45 4.00 -5.04 4.10
CA GLN A 45 4.93 -6.08 4.55
C GLN A 45 4.72 -7.41 3.80
N SER A 46 3.48 -7.67 3.38
CA SER A 46 3.10 -8.89 2.66
C SER A 46 3.29 -8.80 1.14
N ASP A 47 3.30 -7.59 0.58
CA ASP A 47 3.38 -7.33 -0.86
C ASP A 47 4.18 -6.05 -1.14
N GLN A 48 5.51 -6.18 -1.07
CA GLN A 48 6.46 -5.06 -1.00
C GLN A 48 6.55 -4.20 -2.27
N ASP A 49 6.10 -4.72 -3.42
CA ASP A 49 6.25 -4.04 -4.71
C ASP A 49 4.88 -3.76 -5.36
N ASN A 50 3.79 -3.77 -4.59
CA ASN A 50 2.45 -3.50 -5.12
C ASN A 50 2.18 -2.00 -5.29
N PRO A 51 1.97 -1.51 -6.53
CA PRO A 51 1.77 -0.08 -6.79
C PRO A 51 0.48 0.48 -6.17
N GLU A 52 -0.57 -0.33 -6.00
CA GLU A 52 -1.82 0.13 -5.36
C GLU A 52 -1.63 0.43 -3.86
N ILE A 53 -0.74 -0.31 -3.18
CA ILE A 53 -0.38 -0.03 -1.79
C ILE A 53 0.30 1.33 -1.69
N PHE A 54 1.22 1.64 -2.62
CA PHE A 54 1.88 2.93 -2.68
C PHE A 54 0.92 4.07 -3.02
N ARG A 55 -0.03 3.84 -3.94
CA ARG A 55 -1.09 4.80 -4.27
C ARG A 55 -1.94 5.17 -3.05
N LEU A 56 -2.44 4.15 -2.33
CA LEU A 56 -3.22 4.36 -1.09
C LEU A 56 -2.42 5.13 -0.04
N LYS A 57 -1.14 4.77 0.15
CA LYS A 57 -0.23 5.47 1.07
C LYS A 57 -0.06 6.93 0.67
N ALA A 58 0.11 7.22 -0.62
CA ALA A 58 0.30 8.57 -1.12
C ALA A 58 -0.93 9.45 -0.88
N LEU A 59 -2.13 8.96 -1.23
CA LEU A 59 -3.39 9.67 -1.01
C LEU A 59 -3.66 9.96 0.47
N LEU A 60 -3.30 9.04 1.36
CA LEU A 60 -3.41 9.23 2.80
C LEU A 60 -2.49 10.35 3.29
N HIS A 61 -1.24 10.38 2.83
CA HIS A 61 -0.29 11.44 3.18
C HIS A 61 -0.73 12.81 2.62
N GLU A 62 -1.29 12.89 1.41
CA GLU A 62 -1.90 14.13 0.90
C GLU A 62 -3.05 14.60 1.79
N THR A 63 -3.92 13.67 2.23
CA THR A 63 -5.04 13.99 3.13
C THR A 63 -4.58 14.46 4.51
N LEU A 64 -3.39 14.03 4.93
CA LEU A 64 -2.77 14.37 6.22
C LEU A 64 -1.88 15.63 6.16
N ASP A 65 -1.79 16.30 5.01
CA ASP A 65 -0.90 17.44 4.78
C ASP A 65 0.59 17.08 4.97
N GLU A 66 0.97 15.88 4.51
CA GLU A 66 2.33 15.32 4.56
C GLU A 66 2.92 15.18 3.14
N PRO A 67 3.25 16.31 2.46
CA PRO A 67 3.54 16.30 1.02
C PRO A 67 4.82 15.55 0.64
N ASN A 68 5.82 15.50 1.53
CA ASN A 68 7.09 14.81 1.24
C ASN A 68 6.91 13.28 1.24
N GLU A 69 6.13 12.78 2.20
CA GLU A 69 5.74 11.39 2.33
C GLU A 69 4.85 10.97 1.17
N ALA A 70 3.87 11.82 0.81
CA ALA A 70 3.03 11.64 -0.37
C ALA A 70 3.85 11.54 -1.66
N LEU A 71 4.78 12.47 -1.88
CA LEU A 71 5.65 12.48 -3.06
C LEU A 71 6.52 11.22 -3.14
N THR A 72 7.05 10.77 -2.01
CA THR A 72 7.84 9.54 -1.92
C THR A 72 7.00 8.32 -2.27
N ALA A 73 5.77 8.24 -1.75
CA ALA A 73 4.85 7.15 -2.05
C ALA A 73 4.43 7.15 -3.54
N TRP A 74 4.12 8.31 -4.14
CA TRP A 74 3.80 8.39 -5.57
C TRP A 74 4.96 7.99 -6.47
N LYS A 75 6.21 8.35 -6.12
CA LYS A 75 7.40 7.91 -6.86
C LYS A 75 7.55 6.38 -6.84
N ASN A 76 7.25 5.75 -5.70
CA ASN A 76 7.26 4.29 -5.63
C ASN A 76 6.09 3.68 -6.41
N CYS A 77 4.89 4.25 -6.34
CA CYS A 77 3.75 3.84 -7.16
C CYS A 77 4.14 3.82 -8.65
N LEU A 78 4.72 4.90 -9.15
CA LEU A 78 5.20 4.98 -10.54
C LEU A 78 6.31 3.97 -10.84
N LYS A 79 7.25 3.78 -9.93
CA LYS A 79 8.37 2.83 -10.10
C LYS A 79 7.90 1.38 -10.28
N TYR A 80 6.86 0.99 -9.55
CA TYR A 80 6.39 -0.40 -9.50
C TYR A 80 5.16 -0.67 -10.38
N SER A 81 4.49 0.37 -10.87
CA SER A 81 3.34 0.21 -11.75
C SER A 81 3.73 -0.34 -13.12
N LYS A 82 2.92 -1.29 -13.61
CA LYS A 82 2.88 -1.70 -15.02
C LYS A 82 1.60 -1.25 -15.70
N ASP A 83 0.68 -0.65 -14.95
CA ASP A 83 -0.58 -0.12 -15.44
C ASP A 83 -0.37 1.33 -15.87
N GLU A 84 -0.74 1.62 -17.12
CA GLU A 84 -0.53 2.94 -17.74
C GLU A 84 -1.36 4.02 -17.04
N LEU A 85 -2.61 3.73 -16.69
CA LEU A 85 -3.50 4.68 -16.02
C LEU A 85 -2.99 5.03 -14.61
N LEU A 86 -2.55 4.02 -13.86
CA LEU A 86 -1.98 4.23 -12.53
C LEU A 86 -0.64 5.00 -12.61
N SER A 87 0.14 4.79 -13.67
CA SER A 87 1.37 5.54 -13.91
C SER A 87 1.08 7.01 -14.22
N GLU A 88 0.08 7.27 -15.07
CA GLU A 88 -0.38 8.62 -15.38
C GLU A 88 -0.92 9.34 -14.14
N GLU A 89 -1.73 8.67 -13.32
CA GLU A 89 -2.22 9.19 -12.04
C GLU A 89 -1.04 9.62 -11.14
N ALA A 90 -0.07 8.71 -10.93
CA ALA A 90 1.09 9.01 -10.11
C ALA A 90 1.90 10.21 -10.66
N MET A 91 2.06 10.32 -11.98
CA MET A 91 2.76 11.44 -12.60
C MET A 91 2.05 12.78 -12.36
N ILE A 92 0.71 12.82 -12.45
CA ILE A 92 -0.08 14.03 -12.19
C ILE A 92 0.14 14.52 -10.76
N HIS A 93 0.02 13.62 -9.79
CA HIS A 93 0.21 13.96 -8.37
C HIS A 93 1.65 14.39 -8.06
N ILE A 94 2.67 13.69 -8.59
CA ILE A 94 4.08 14.11 -8.47
C ILE A 94 4.28 15.53 -9.00
N GLN A 95 3.69 15.84 -10.16
CA GLN A 95 3.82 17.16 -10.77
C GLN A 95 3.10 18.24 -9.95
N SER A 96 1.98 17.91 -9.29
CA SER A 96 1.29 18.82 -8.38
C SER A 96 2.16 19.12 -7.14
N LEU A 97 2.57 18.07 -6.43
CA LEU A 97 3.34 18.18 -5.17
C LEU A 97 4.73 18.79 -5.32
N THR A 98 5.31 18.77 -6.53
CA THR A 98 6.62 19.39 -6.79
C THR A 98 6.51 20.88 -7.13
N ARG A 99 5.31 21.39 -7.43
CA ARG A 99 5.07 22.80 -7.80
C ARG A 99 4.63 23.67 -6.63
N GLU A 100 4.20 23.06 -5.53
CA GLU A 100 3.85 23.73 -4.26
C GLU A 100 5.11 24.11 -3.47
#